data_AF-A0AAV4GDX4-F1
#
_entry.id   AF-A0AAV4GDX4-F1
#
_cell.length_a   1.000
_cell.length_b   1.000
_cell.length_c   1.000
_cell.angle_alpha   90.00
_cell.angle_beta   90.00
_cell.angle_gamma   90.00
#
_symmetry.space_group_name_H-M   'P 1'
#
loop_
_entity.id
_entity.type
_entity.pdbx_description
1 polymer ?
#
loop_
_entity_poly.entity_id
_entity_poly.type
_entity_poly.pdbx_seq_one_letter_code
_entity_poly.pdbx_strand_id
1 'polypeptide(L)'
;MLFRHPSKSNSPEQFVVPRSLRDRMLAACHDTPMFGHMGICATKKKIAKRFTRPNLFQDITRLVESCDICRRHSRRLPKLNSQESNPLTRLFDKVAINILGPLPLLLTDTDLRSLSSIVDWPECTPLKDISSVEVANALFSVFTRLGLPKEILLGNAQQLVSKAMAKVMSLLP
;
A
#
# COMPACT_ATOMS: atom_id res chain seq x y z
N MET A 1 10.82 27.53 35.40
CA MET A 1 10.58 26.71 34.18
C MET A 1 9.98 27.61 33.12
N LEU A 2 10.43 27.53 31.86
CA LEU A 2 9.89 28.35 30.77
C LEU A 2 8.79 27.57 30.04
N PHE A 3 7.62 28.19 29.89
CA PHE A 3 6.49 27.64 29.15
C PHE A 3 6.27 28.47 27.88
N ARG A 4 5.92 27.81 26.79
CA ARG A 4 5.38 28.47 25.61
C ARG A 4 3.89 28.57 25.79
N HIS A 5 3.40 29.81 25.93
CA HIS A 5 1.97 30.06 25.92
C HIS A 5 1.42 29.75 24.51
N PRO A 6 0.31 29.00 24.41
CA PRO A 6 -0.30 28.70 23.12
C PRO A 6 -0.74 29.99 22.41
N SER A 7 -0.48 30.11 21.10
CA SER A 7 -0.90 31.28 20.31
C SER A 7 -2.36 31.18 19.83
N LYS A 8 -3.01 30.03 20.03
CA LYS A 8 -4.41 29.76 19.72
C LYS A 8 -5.09 29.18 20.95
N SER A 9 -6.36 29.56 21.21
CA SER A 9 -7.06 29.28 22.47
C SER A 9 -7.27 27.80 22.81
N ASN A 10 -6.92 26.87 21.91
CA ASN A 10 -7.12 25.43 22.08
C ASN A 10 -5.83 24.60 21.93
N SER A 11 -4.66 25.24 22.08
CA SER A 11 -3.37 24.53 22.04
C SER A 11 -2.87 24.25 23.46
N PRO A 12 -2.31 23.07 23.77
CA PRO A 12 -1.78 22.78 25.10
C PRO A 12 -0.53 23.63 25.39
N GLU A 13 -0.34 23.99 26.66
CA GLU A 13 0.91 24.59 27.12
C GLU A 13 2.07 23.60 26.93
N GLN A 14 3.21 24.10 26.45
CA GLN A 14 4.39 23.29 26.17
C GLN A 14 5.59 23.80 26.96
N PHE A 15 6.38 22.89 27.51
CA PHE A 15 7.63 23.21 28.16
C PHE A 15 8.70 23.57 27.11
N VAL A 16 9.37 24.70 27.32
CA VAL A 16 10.53 25.10 26.54
C VAL A 16 11.76 24.44 27.14
N VAL A 17 12.38 23.53 26.40
CA VAL A 17 13.47 22.70 26.93
C VAL A 17 14.82 23.44 26.85
N PRO A 18 15.51 23.65 27.98
CA PRO A 18 16.85 24.24 28.02
C PRO A 18 17.84 23.45 27.18
N ARG A 19 18.90 24.11 26.69
CA ARG A 19 19.89 23.47 25.81
C ARG A 19 20.48 22.19 26.41
N SER A 20 20.83 22.23 27.70
CA SER A 20 21.44 21.14 28.45
C SER A 20 20.56 19.89 28.63
N LEU A 21 19.23 20.00 28.48
CA LEU A 21 18.30 18.91 28.75
C LEU A 21 17.72 18.27 27.50
N ARG A 22 18.05 18.78 26.31
CA ARG A 22 17.46 18.35 25.04
C ARG A 22 17.78 16.90 24.70
N ASP A 23 19.04 16.53 24.77
CA ASP A 23 19.48 15.18 24.40
C ASP A 23 18.92 14.15 25.38
N ARG A 24 18.93 14.47 26.68
CA ARG A 24 18.30 13.65 27.71
C ARG A 24 16.80 13.49 27.49
N MET A 25 16.09 14.55 27.12
CA MET A 25 14.66 14.49 26.82
C MET A 25 14.41 13.64 25.56
N LEU A 26 15.20 13.80 24.50
CA LEU A 26 15.09 13.03 23.26
C LEU A 26 15.32 11.54 23.50
N ALA A 27 16.41 11.18 24.19
CA ALA A 27 16.70 9.81 24.58
C ALA A 27 15.61 9.22 25.46
N ALA A 28 15.16 9.97 26.49
CA ALA A 28 14.07 9.50 27.36
C ALA A 28 12.77 9.24 26.58
N CYS A 29 12.45 10.05 25.57
CA CYS A 29 11.26 9.87 24.73
C CYS A 29 11.39 8.77 23.67
N HIS A 30 12.59 8.27 23.39
CA HIS A 30 12.86 7.31 22.33
C HIS A 30 13.26 5.92 22.85
N ASP A 31 14.17 5.88 23.82
CA ASP A 31 14.86 4.66 24.27
C ASP A 31 14.20 3.98 25.47
N THR A 32 13.17 4.59 26.06
CA THR A 32 12.51 3.99 27.22
C THR A 32 11.56 2.87 26.78
N PRO A 33 11.42 1.77 27.56
CA PRO A 33 10.52 0.65 27.23
C PRO A 33 9.07 1.08 26.97
N MET A 34 8.62 2.15 27.64
CA MET A 34 7.27 2.68 27.51
C MET A 34 7.06 3.51 26.23
N PHE A 35 8.13 4.03 25.63
CA PHE A 35 8.09 4.84 24.41
C PHE A 35 8.76 4.18 23.20
N GLY A 36 9.43 3.06 23.42
CA GLY A 36 10.03 2.09 22.50
C GLY A 36 10.13 2.53 21.05
N HIS A 37 11.33 2.96 20.63
CA HIS A 37 11.80 3.02 19.24
C HIS A 37 10.75 3.42 18.19
N MET A 38 9.88 4.37 18.55
CA MET A 38 8.78 4.81 17.72
C MET A 38 9.30 5.46 16.43
N GLY A 39 8.58 5.21 15.34
CA GLY A 39 8.85 5.88 14.06
C GLY A 39 8.71 7.39 14.17
N ILE A 40 9.36 8.12 13.25
CA ILE A 40 9.50 9.59 13.27
C ILE A 40 8.17 10.30 13.55
N CYS A 41 7.09 9.96 12.84
CA CYS A 41 5.79 10.61 12.98
C CYS A 41 5.19 10.44 14.39
N ALA A 42 5.30 9.24 14.96
CA ALA A 42 4.77 8.95 16.29
C ALA A 42 5.57 9.69 17.38
N THR A 43 6.90 9.69 17.26
CA THR A 43 7.80 10.42 18.17
C THR A 43 7.55 11.92 18.11
N LYS A 44 7.37 12.50 16.91
CA LYS A 44 7.01 13.91 16.72
C LYS A 44 5.68 14.25 17.41
N LYS A 45 4.63 13.47 17.14
CA LYS A 45 3.28 13.70 17.71
C LYS A 45 3.29 13.64 19.23
N LYS A 46 4.14 12.79 19.82
CA LYS A 46 4.22 12.61 21.27
C LYS A 46 4.99 13.73 21.95
N ILE A 47 6.17 14.07 21.44
CA ILE A 47 7.02 15.12 22.03
C ILE A 47 6.34 16.49 21.88
N ALA A 48 5.71 16.76 20.73
CA ALA A 48 4.97 18.00 20.50
C ALA A 48 3.76 18.21 21.43
N LYS A 49 3.32 17.21 22.20
CA LYS A 49 2.26 17.43 23.20
C LYS A 49 2.76 18.12 24.47
N ARG A 50 4.04 17.98 24.79
CA ARG A 50 4.60 18.40 26.09
C ARG A 50 5.78 19.34 25.96
N PHE A 51 6.52 19.27 24.86
CA PHE A 51 7.77 20.00 24.69
C PHE A 51 7.80 20.77 23.38
N THR A 52 8.44 21.93 23.40
CA THR A 52 8.67 22.76 22.22
C THR A 52 10.06 23.38 22.25
N ARG A 53 10.66 23.52 21.07
CA ARG A 53 11.88 24.29 20.84
C ARG A 53 12.10 24.52 19.34
N PRO A 54 13.01 25.44 18.97
CA PRO A 54 13.48 25.54 17.59
C PRO A 54 14.09 24.22 17.11
N ASN A 55 13.76 23.84 15.88
CA ASN A 55 14.25 22.64 15.17
C ASN A 55 13.94 21.29 15.84
N LEU A 56 12.93 21.24 16.72
CA LEU A 56 12.54 20.01 17.42
C LEU A 56 12.32 18.82 16.46
N PHE A 57 11.63 19.04 15.36
CA PHE A 57 11.30 17.97 14.41
C PHE A 57 12.52 17.45 13.63
N GLN A 58 13.51 18.31 13.36
CA GLN A 58 14.75 17.90 12.71
C GLN A 58 15.57 17.02 13.66
N ASP A 59 15.67 17.40 14.93
CA ASP A 59 16.39 16.62 15.93
C ASP A 59 15.75 15.25 16.18
N ILE A 60 14.41 15.19 16.21
CA ILE A 60 13.68 13.92 16.31
C ILE A 60 13.93 13.04 15.09
N THR A 61 13.88 13.63 13.88
CA THR A 61 14.18 12.89 12.64
C THR A 61 15.60 12.32 12.70
N ARG A 62 16.59 13.15 13.05
CA ARG A 62 18.00 12.73 13.16
C ARG A 62 18.18 11.59 14.18
N LEU A 63 17.56 11.71 15.36
CA LEU A 63 17.62 10.69 16.40
C LEU A 63 17.12 9.33 15.89
N VAL A 64 15.91 9.30 15.33
CA VAL A 64 15.27 8.05 14.87
C VAL A 64 16.01 7.46 13.66
N GLU A 65 16.54 8.30 12.76
CA GLU A 65 17.32 7.84 11.61
C GLU A 65 18.71 7.29 12.00
N SER A 66 19.32 7.85 13.05
CA SER A 66 20.58 7.36 13.62
C SER A 66 20.42 6.12 14.51
N CYS A 67 19.21 5.80 14.95
CA CYS A 67 18.96 4.66 15.83
C CYS A 67 19.06 3.34 15.06
N ASP A 68 19.98 2.46 15.48
CA ASP A 68 20.19 1.16 14.85
C ASP A 68 18.96 0.25 14.91
N ILE A 69 18.25 0.26 16.04
CA ILE A 69 17.05 -0.56 16.24
C ILE A 69 15.95 -0.11 15.28
N CYS A 70 15.66 1.20 15.24
CA CYS A 70 14.70 1.76 14.30
C CYS A 70 15.10 1.51 12.84
N ARG A 71 16.39 1.62 12.51
CA ARG A 71 16.88 1.40 11.15
C ARG A 71 16.71 -0.04 10.69
N ARG A 72 16.96 -1.02 11.57
CA ARG A 72 16.76 -2.46 11.28
C ARG A 72 15.28 -2.82 11.12
N HIS A 73 14.39 -2.18 11.89
CA HIS A 73 12.96 -2.45 11.86
C HIS A 73 12.17 -1.54 10.88
N SER A 74 12.79 -0.48 10.37
CA SER A 74 12.16 0.39 9.38
C SER A 74 12.01 -0.35 8.06
N ARG A 75 10.76 -0.62 7.67
CA ARG A 75 10.43 -0.97 6.29
C ARG A 75 10.65 0.27 5.43
N ARG A 76 11.90 0.47 4.95
CA ARG A 76 12.15 1.40 3.86
C ARG A 76 11.47 0.81 2.63
N LEU A 77 10.21 1.19 2.41
CA LEU A 77 9.60 0.98 1.12
C LEU A 77 10.51 1.68 0.11
N PRO A 78 11.01 0.99 -0.93
CA PRO A 78 11.69 1.67 -2.01
C PRO A 78 10.78 2.80 -2.48
N LYS A 79 11.35 3.96 -2.79
CA LYS A 79 10.60 4.99 -3.51
C LYS A 79 10.09 4.29 -4.77
N LEU A 80 8.78 4.05 -4.81
CA LEU A 80 8.13 3.62 -6.03
C LEU A 80 8.42 4.74 -7.02
N ASN A 81 9.27 4.47 -8.00
CA ASN A 81 9.34 5.30 -9.18
C ASN A 81 7.93 5.21 -9.75
N SER A 82 7.13 6.25 -9.55
CA SER A 82 5.84 6.38 -10.18
C SER A 82 6.12 6.45 -11.67
N GLN A 83 6.13 5.30 -12.33
CA GLN A 83 6.09 5.23 -13.77
C GLN A 83 4.78 5.88 -14.15
N GLU A 84 4.86 7.07 -14.74
CA GLU A 84 3.68 7.78 -15.23
C GLU A 84 2.98 6.83 -16.21
N SER A 85 1.77 6.40 -15.86
CA SER A 85 0.95 5.63 -16.77
C SER A 85 0.49 6.57 -17.88
N ASN A 86 0.73 6.20 -19.13
CA ASN A 86 0.22 6.96 -20.28
C ASN A 86 -1.30 7.20 -20.10
N PRO A 87 -1.79 8.43 -20.34
CA PRO A 87 -3.20 8.73 -20.21
C PRO A 87 -4.02 7.81 -21.13
N LEU A 88 -5.04 7.17 -20.56
CA LEU A 88 -5.96 6.31 -21.30
C LEU A 88 -6.68 7.15 -22.36
N THR A 89 -6.48 6.83 -23.63
CA THR A 89 -7.04 7.61 -24.74
C THR A 89 -8.44 7.13 -25.11
N ARG A 90 -8.77 5.85 -24.86
CA ARG A 90 -10.12 5.28 -24.98
C ARG A 90 -10.43 4.33 -23.81
N LEU A 91 -11.71 4.22 -23.48
CA LEU A 91 -12.22 3.15 -22.61
C LEU A 91 -11.80 1.80 -23.21
N PHE A 92 -11.30 0.89 -22.38
CA PHE A 92 -10.81 -0.44 -22.77
C PHE A 92 -9.47 -0.49 -23.54
N ASP A 93 -8.73 0.62 -23.68
CA ASP A 93 -7.38 0.59 -24.28
C ASP A 93 -6.38 -0.20 -23.40
N LYS A 94 -6.52 -0.10 -22.08
CA LYS A 94 -5.71 -0.85 -21.10
C LYS A 94 -6.63 -1.59 -20.15
N VAL A 95 -6.39 -2.88 -20.01
CA VAL A 95 -7.20 -3.82 -19.24
C VAL A 95 -6.31 -4.51 -18.24
N ALA A 96 -6.72 -4.51 -16.97
CA ALA A 96 -5.98 -5.22 -15.93
C ALA A 96 -6.76 -6.49 -15.58
N ILE A 97 -6.15 -7.65 -15.80
CA ILE A 97 -6.78 -8.95 -15.55
C ILE A 97 -6.20 -9.50 -14.25
N ASN A 98 -7.08 -9.74 -13.29
CA ASN A 98 -6.73 -10.42 -12.06
C ASN A 98 -7.65 -11.61 -11.82
N ILE A 99 -7.07 -12.74 -11.40
CA ILE A 99 -7.83 -13.92 -10.96
C ILE A 99 -7.92 -13.85 -9.44
N LEU A 100 -9.12 -13.67 -8.91
CA LEU A 100 -9.34 -13.72 -7.45
C LEU A 100 -9.45 -15.17 -6.99
N GLY A 101 -8.64 -15.53 -5.99
CA GLY A 101 -8.54 -16.89 -5.44
C GLY A 101 -9.63 -17.22 -4.40
N PRO A 102 -9.79 -18.52 -4.08
CA PRO A 102 -11.07 -19.16 -3.82
C PRO A 102 -11.93 -18.35 -2.85
N LEU A 103 -13.02 -17.80 -3.37
CA LEU A 103 -13.99 -17.11 -2.53
C LEU A 103 -14.68 -18.14 -1.61
N PRO A 104 -14.91 -17.79 -0.32
CA PRO A 104 -15.58 -18.69 0.61
C PRO A 104 -16.99 -19.00 0.09
N LEU A 105 -17.32 -20.28 0.07
CA LEU A 105 -18.61 -20.78 -0.39
C LEU A 105 -19.69 -20.39 0.63
N LEU A 106 -20.81 -19.82 0.15
CA LEU A 106 -22.04 -19.87 0.91
C LEU A 106 -22.63 -21.27 0.75
N LEU A 107 -22.86 -21.95 1.87
CA LEU A 107 -23.48 -23.28 1.97
C LEU A 107 -24.86 -23.27 1.30
N THR A 108 -24.94 -23.77 0.08
CA THR A 108 -26.14 -24.43 -0.45
C THR A 108 -25.72 -25.48 -1.47
N ASP A 109 -26.20 -26.70 -1.28
CA ASP A 109 -25.91 -27.90 -2.05
C ASP A 109 -25.95 -27.70 -3.56
N THR A 110 -24.78 -27.79 -4.20
CA THR A 110 -24.47 -28.55 -5.44
C THR A 110 -23.07 -28.16 -5.92
N ASP A 111 -22.21 -29.16 -6.05
CA ASP A 111 -20.88 -29.15 -6.70
C ASP A 111 -19.99 -27.92 -6.46
N LEU A 112 -19.18 -28.06 -5.40
CA LEU A 112 -18.10 -27.18 -4.96
C LEU A 112 -17.16 -26.80 -6.12
N ARG A 113 -17.32 -25.59 -6.66
CA ARG A 113 -16.30 -24.94 -7.48
C ARG A 113 -15.97 -23.59 -6.85
N SER A 114 -14.70 -23.42 -6.49
CA SER A 114 -14.16 -22.15 -6.04
C SER A 114 -14.39 -21.11 -7.15
N LEU A 115 -15.30 -20.17 -6.91
CA LEU A 115 -15.51 -19.06 -7.84
C LEU A 115 -14.21 -18.26 -7.87
N SER A 116 -13.51 -18.30 -8.99
CA SER A 116 -12.47 -17.32 -9.28
C SER A 116 -13.03 -16.32 -10.27
N SER A 117 -12.88 -15.03 -10.00
CA SER A 117 -13.32 -13.99 -10.92
C SER A 117 -12.14 -13.43 -11.68
N ILE A 118 -12.25 -13.37 -13.00
CA ILE A 118 -11.48 -12.42 -13.79
C ILE A 118 -12.10 -11.06 -13.49
N VAL A 119 -11.35 -10.19 -12.85
CA VAL A 119 -11.73 -8.79 -12.68
C VAL A 119 -10.95 -7.99 -13.69
N ASP A 120 -11.64 -7.53 -14.72
CA ASP A 120 -11.25 -6.33 -15.47
C ASP A 120 -12.28 -5.27 -15.13
N TRP A 121 -11.87 -4.19 -14.47
CA TRP A 121 -12.84 -3.26 -13.90
C TRP A 121 -13.74 -2.66 -15.01
N PRO A 122 -15.08 -2.87 -15.00
CA PRO A 122 -15.91 -3.28 -13.86
C PRO A 122 -16.55 -4.69 -13.95
N GLU A 123 -16.15 -5.56 -14.88
CA GLU A 123 -16.74 -6.88 -15.08
C GLU A 123 -16.03 -7.99 -14.30
N CYS A 124 -16.82 -8.83 -13.64
CA CYS A 124 -16.38 -10.03 -12.92
C CYS A 124 -17.02 -11.27 -13.55
N THR A 125 -16.23 -12.09 -14.24
CA THR A 125 -16.74 -13.35 -14.81
C THR A 125 -16.46 -14.51 -13.85
N PRO A 126 -17.48 -15.24 -13.38
CA PRO A 126 -17.28 -16.41 -12.54
C PRO A 126 -16.62 -17.54 -13.34
N LEU A 127 -15.56 -18.11 -12.78
CA LEU A 127 -14.89 -19.28 -13.34
C LEU A 127 -15.16 -20.51 -12.48
N LYS A 128 -15.39 -21.62 -13.16
CA LYS A 128 -15.51 -22.95 -12.56
C LYS A 128 -14.21 -23.45 -11.93
N ASP A 129 -13.10 -23.15 -12.55
CA ASP A 129 -11.76 -23.45 -12.08
C ASP A 129 -10.77 -22.46 -12.71
N ILE A 130 -9.55 -22.44 -12.20
CA ILE A 130 -8.48 -21.56 -12.71
C ILE A 130 -7.74 -22.18 -13.90
N SER A 131 -8.32 -23.15 -14.61
CA SER A 131 -7.67 -23.76 -15.77
C SER A 131 -7.53 -22.75 -16.90
N SER A 132 -6.43 -22.88 -17.68
CA SER A 132 -6.15 -21.98 -18.80
C SER A 132 -7.28 -21.93 -19.85
N VAL A 133 -8.03 -23.03 -20.02
CA VAL A 133 -9.14 -23.12 -20.97
C VAL A 133 -10.35 -22.31 -20.48
N GLU A 134 -10.75 -22.49 -19.22
CA GLU A 134 -11.88 -21.76 -18.64
C GLU A 134 -11.62 -20.24 -18.63
N VAL A 135 -10.40 -19.86 -18.25
CA VAL A 135 -9.96 -18.47 -18.24
C VAL A 135 -9.95 -17.89 -19.66
N ALA A 136 -9.47 -18.64 -20.66
CA ALA A 136 -9.47 -18.19 -22.06
C ALA A 136 -10.88 -17.99 -22.60
N ASN A 137 -11.82 -18.89 -22.29
CA ASN A 137 -13.22 -18.76 -22.69
C ASN A 137 -13.89 -17.52 -22.07
N ALA A 138 -13.62 -17.26 -20.79
CA ALA A 138 -14.13 -16.07 -20.12
C ALA A 138 -13.57 -14.78 -20.74
N LEU A 139 -12.26 -14.72 -21.00
CA LEU A 139 -11.65 -13.57 -21.68
C LEU A 139 -12.20 -13.38 -23.09
N PHE A 140 -12.39 -14.46 -23.85
CA PHE A 140 -12.97 -14.39 -25.19
C PHE A 140 -14.39 -13.82 -25.16
N SER A 141 -15.21 -14.22 -24.19
CA SER A 141 -16.55 -13.67 -23.99
C SER A 141 -16.54 -12.17 -23.68
N VAL A 142 -15.61 -11.71 -22.84
CA VAL A 142 -15.46 -10.29 -22.50
C VAL A 142 -14.99 -9.49 -23.71
N PHE A 143 -13.94 -9.97 -24.40
CA PHE A 143 -13.35 -9.26 -25.54
C PHE A 143 -14.26 -9.20 -26.77
N THR A 144 -15.10 -10.20 -26.99
CA THR A 144 -16.09 -10.17 -28.08
C THR A 144 -17.18 -9.12 -27.84
N ARG A 145 -17.46 -8.77 -26.59
CA ARG A 145 -18.45 -7.75 -26.20
C ARG A 145 -17.88 -6.34 -26.14
N LEU A 146 -16.67 -6.18 -25.58
CA LEU A 146 -16.08 -4.88 -25.27
C LEU A 146 -15.05 -4.42 -26.31
N GLY A 147 -14.61 -5.33 -27.20
CA GLY A 147 -13.50 -5.13 -28.11
C GLY A 147 -12.20 -5.73 -27.57
N LEU A 148 -11.13 -5.66 -28.36
CA LEU A 148 -9.81 -6.14 -27.95
C LEU A 148 -9.02 -4.98 -27.31
N PRO A 149 -8.43 -5.18 -26.12
CA PRO A 149 -7.60 -4.16 -25.51
C PRO A 149 -6.24 -4.07 -26.21
N LYS A 150 -5.62 -2.88 -26.19
CA LYS A 150 -4.26 -2.69 -26.73
C LYS A 150 -3.19 -3.15 -25.76
N GLU A 151 -3.48 -3.09 -24.47
CA GLU A 151 -2.54 -3.46 -23.41
C GLU A 151 -3.27 -4.25 -22.33
N ILE A 152 -2.72 -5.42 -21.99
CA ILE A 152 -3.21 -6.26 -20.92
C ILE A 152 -2.18 -6.27 -19.79
N LEU A 153 -2.59 -5.82 -18.61
CA LEU A 153 -1.83 -5.91 -17.38
C LEU A 153 -2.25 -7.16 -16.63
N LEU A 154 -1.37 -8.17 -16.60
CA LEU A 154 -1.58 -9.35 -15.80
C LEU A 154 -1.14 -9.07 -14.36
N GLY A 155 -2.07 -9.16 -13.42
CA GLY A 155 -1.78 -9.04 -11.99
C GLY A 155 -1.01 -10.25 -11.44
N ASN A 156 -1.39 -10.70 -10.24
CA ASN A 156 -0.75 -11.85 -9.59
C ASN A 156 -1.16 -13.22 -10.17
N ALA A 157 -1.81 -13.24 -11.32
CA ALA A 157 -2.36 -14.43 -11.93
C ALA A 157 -1.27 -15.23 -12.65
N GLN A 158 -0.48 -15.99 -11.88
CA GLN A 158 0.59 -16.87 -12.40
C GLN A 158 0.09 -17.85 -13.48
N GLN A 159 -1.20 -18.21 -13.46
CA GLN A 159 -1.84 -19.10 -14.45
C GLN A 159 -2.05 -18.45 -15.84
N LEU A 160 -2.09 -17.11 -15.90
CA LEU A 160 -2.20 -16.35 -17.16
C LEU A 160 -0.88 -16.36 -17.95
N VAL A 161 0.22 -16.80 -17.35
CA VAL A 161 1.55 -16.90 -17.99
C VAL A 161 1.72 -18.25 -18.73
N SER A 162 0.69 -19.11 -18.74
CA SER A 162 0.75 -20.37 -19.47
C SER A 162 0.93 -20.17 -20.98
N LYS A 163 1.61 -21.12 -21.65
CA LYS A 163 1.86 -21.07 -23.11
C LYS A 163 0.58 -20.94 -23.93
N ALA A 164 -0.53 -21.52 -23.46
CA ALA A 164 -1.84 -21.41 -24.09
C ALA A 164 -2.38 -19.97 -24.04
N MET A 165 -2.31 -19.34 -22.87
CA MET A 165 -2.74 -17.95 -22.71
C MET A 165 -1.82 -16.97 -23.43
N ALA A 166 -0.51 -17.22 -23.44
CA ALA A 166 0.44 -16.45 -24.24
C ALA A 166 0.10 -16.50 -25.73
N LYS A 167 -0.39 -17.65 -26.22
CA LYS A 167 -0.83 -17.78 -27.61
C LYS A 167 -2.14 -17.03 -27.89
N VAL A 168 -3.11 -17.08 -26.97
CA VAL A 168 -4.33 -16.25 -27.05
C VAL A 168 -3.98 -14.77 -27.06
N MET A 169 -3.09 -14.33 -26.18
CA MET A 169 -2.61 -12.95 -26.14
C MET A 169 -1.82 -12.56 -27.41
N SER A 170 -1.05 -13.48 -28.00
CA SER A 170 -0.34 -13.22 -29.28
C SER A 170 -1.25 -13.13 -30.50
N LEU A 171 -2.51 -13.59 -30.37
CA LEU A 171 -3.52 -13.47 -31.42
C LEU A 171 -4.35 -12.17 -31.28
N LEU A 172 -4.13 -11.41 -30.21
CA LEU A 172 -4.64 -10.05 -30.08
C LEU A 172 -3.75 -9.12 -30.93
N PRO A 173 -4.33 -8.29 -31.81
CA PRO A 173 -3.60 -7.44 -32.76
C PRO A 173 -2.86 -6.27 -32.09
#